data_AF-R7PRP5-F1
#
_entry.id   AF-R7PRP5-F1
#
_cell.length_a   1.000
_cell.length_b   1.000
_cell.length_c   1.000
_cell.angle_alpha   90.00
_cell.angle_beta   90.00
_cell.angle_gamma   90.00
#
_symmetry.space_group_name_H-M   'P 1'
#
loop_
_entity.id
_entity.type
_entity.pdbx_description
1 polymer ?
#
loop_
_entity_poly.entity_id
_entity_poly.type
_entity_poly.pdbx_seq_one_letter_code
_entity_poly.pdbx_strand_id
1 'polypeptide(L)'
;MKYNIKTIYVAGGCFWEIEAYISRLKGVIQTEVGYANGITHDPTYEQVASDKTKHAECVKVNYNTFETSLEEIIKEFLKIIQPSESPHHRLGIYWHDPKDAKSILRLVNKNPSIEAHELKGFYLAENKYQKYLEKHPEINSNIKINMNQSDNLTLLSYQVTKLAMNEEAFSGKYADFDEEGTYVDITNNEELFSSKDKIKNDSGYACFTKPINPDAITSLRDFSYGMVRLEIRAQKSGIHLGYKKRDYYEINSAALKFVYK
;
A
#
# COMPACT_ATOMS: atom_id res chain seq x y z
N MET A 1 3.55 -10.53 17.27
CA MET A 1 4.53 -10.72 16.18
C MET A 1 4.70 -9.37 15.47
N LYS A 2 5.91 -8.81 15.45
CA LYS A 2 6.20 -7.57 14.70
C LYS A 2 6.11 -7.89 13.19
N TYR A 3 5.45 -7.01 12.46
CA TYR A 3 5.03 -7.20 11.07
C TYR A 3 6.19 -7.54 10.13
N ASN A 4 5.97 -8.52 9.25
CA ASN A 4 6.91 -8.92 8.21
C ASN A 4 6.72 -8.07 6.95
N ILE A 5 6.61 -6.76 7.14
CA ILE A 5 6.52 -5.77 6.06
C ILE A 5 7.84 -5.03 6.02
N LYS A 6 8.45 -4.97 4.83
CA LYS A 6 9.65 -4.19 4.58
C LYS A 6 9.39 -3.18 3.47
N THR A 7 10.24 -2.16 3.44
CA THR A 7 10.19 -1.09 2.45
C THR A 7 11.53 -1.00 1.72
N ILE A 8 11.48 -0.87 0.40
CA ILE A 8 12.63 -0.57 -0.44
C ILE A 8 12.27 0.56 -1.41
N TYR A 9 13.27 1.30 -1.88
CA TYR A 9 13.11 2.41 -2.80
C TYR A 9 13.91 2.13 -4.07
N VAL A 10 13.28 2.26 -5.23
CA VAL A 10 13.91 1.95 -6.52
C VAL A 10 13.70 3.08 -7.51
N ALA A 11 14.79 3.52 -8.15
CA ALA A 11 14.82 4.54 -9.20
C ALA A 11 15.35 3.89 -10.47
N GLY A 12 14.59 3.91 -11.56
CA GLY A 12 14.85 3.04 -12.71
C GLY A 12 14.52 3.65 -14.08
N GLY A 13 14.38 4.96 -14.14
CA GLY A 13 13.75 5.66 -15.25
C GLY A 13 12.47 6.37 -14.80
N CYS A 14 11.55 6.58 -15.73
CA CYS A 14 10.25 7.19 -15.44
C CYS A 14 9.48 6.33 -14.43
N PHE A 15 9.17 6.91 -13.28
CA PHE A 15 8.51 6.19 -12.18
C PHE A 15 7.10 5.68 -12.51
N TRP A 16 6.44 6.16 -13.58
CA TRP A 16 5.12 5.70 -14.00
C TRP A 16 5.16 4.24 -14.46
N GLU A 17 6.16 3.90 -15.27
CA GLU A 17 6.32 2.56 -15.80
C GLU A 17 6.84 1.60 -14.72
N ILE A 18 7.81 2.07 -13.92
CA ILE A 18 8.38 1.28 -12.82
C ILE A 18 7.29 0.97 -11.79
N GLU A 19 6.47 1.96 -11.40
CA GLU A 19 5.37 1.74 -10.45
C GLU A 19 4.36 0.73 -11.01
N ALA A 20 3.92 0.91 -12.26
CA ALA A 20 2.93 0.04 -12.86
C ALA A 20 3.41 -1.42 -12.94
N TYR A 21 4.70 -1.64 -13.21
CA TYR A 21 5.24 -3.00 -13.19
C TYR A 21 5.35 -3.56 -11.77
N ILE A 22 5.98 -2.81 -10.85
CA ILE A 22 6.29 -3.32 -9.50
C ILE A 22 5.03 -3.52 -8.66
N SER A 23 4.01 -2.66 -8.82
CA SER A 23 2.76 -2.78 -8.06
C SER A 23 2.05 -4.11 -8.25
N ARG A 24 2.36 -4.84 -9.33
CA ARG A 24 1.76 -6.13 -9.71
C ARG A 24 2.59 -7.34 -9.29
N LEU A 25 3.78 -7.13 -8.72
CA LEU A 25 4.60 -8.23 -8.24
C LEU A 25 3.94 -8.88 -7.02
N LYS A 26 3.97 -10.23 -7.00
CA LYS A 26 3.46 -10.99 -5.86
C LYS A 26 4.14 -10.51 -4.57
N GLY A 27 3.35 -10.34 -3.51
CA GLY A 27 3.81 -9.88 -2.21
C GLY A 27 4.08 -8.37 -2.10
N VAL A 28 4.01 -7.60 -3.18
CA VAL A 28 3.97 -6.14 -3.10
C VAL A 28 2.61 -5.70 -2.57
N ILE A 29 2.64 -4.87 -1.54
CA ILE A 29 1.46 -4.41 -0.81
C ILE A 29 1.02 -3.04 -1.31
N GLN A 30 1.97 -2.10 -1.40
CA GLN A 30 1.71 -0.73 -1.78
C GLN A 30 2.94 -0.16 -2.50
N THR A 31 2.68 0.67 -3.51
CA THR A 31 3.67 1.53 -4.14
C THR A 31 3.26 2.99 -4.01
N GLU A 32 4.26 3.86 -3.91
CA GLU A 32 4.10 5.31 -3.97
C GLU A 32 5.25 5.88 -4.81
N VAL A 33 4.96 6.79 -5.74
CA VAL A 33 6.00 7.47 -6.53
C VAL A 33 6.42 8.78 -5.86
N GLY A 34 7.67 9.17 -6.05
CA GLY A 34 8.24 10.35 -5.42
C GLY A 34 9.66 10.67 -5.88
N TYR A 35 10.31 11.55 -5.13
CA TYR A 35 11.60 12.16 -5.45
C TYR A 35 12.60 11.86 -4.34
N ALA A 36 13.65 11.11 -4.67
CA ALA A 36 14.61 10.62 -3.69
C ALA A 36 15.98 11.30 -3.81
N ASN A 37 16.62 11.49 -2.66
CA ASN A 37 18.07 11.80 -2.54
C ASN A 37 18.59 13.03 -3.29
N GLY A 38 17.73 14.01 -3.55
CA GLY A 38 18.14 15.34 -4.03
C GLY A 38 18.45 16.33 -2.91
N ILE A 39 18.69 17.58 -3.30
CA ILE A 39 19.15 18.67 -2.44
C ILE A 39 18.08 19.73 -2.15
N THR A 40 16.95 19.68 -2.85
CA THR A 40 15.83 20.61 -2.66
C THR A 40 14.81 20.01 -1.72
N HIS A 41 14.35 20.79 -0.76
CA HIS A 41 13.25 20.40 0.12
C HIS A 41 11.90 20.51 -0.62
N ASP A 42 11.06 19.49 -0.49
CA ASP A 42 9.69 19.44 -1.04
C ASP A 42 9.58 19.86 -2.52
N PRO A 43 10.31 19.18 -3.44
CA PRO A 43 10.36 19.58 -4.84
C PRO A 43 9.07 19.22 -5.58
N THR A 44 8.70 20.03 -6.58
CA THR A 44 7.64 19.66 -7.55
C THR A 44 8.21 18.85 -8.70
N TYR A 45 7.34 18.17 -9.45
CA TYR A 45 7.73 17.44 -10.66
C TYR A 45 8.54 18.30 -11.63
N GLU A 46 8.09 19.52 -11.91
CA GLU A 46 8.74 20.43 -12.86
C GLU A 46 10.14 20.85 -12.38
N GLN A 47 10.33 20.98 -11.06
CA GLN A 47 11.65 21.26 -10.49
C GLN A 47 12.57 20.05 -10.64
N VAL A 48 12.07 18.83 -10.41
CA VAL A 48 12.84 17.59 -10.59
C VAL A 48 13.21 17.36 -12.05
N ALA A 49 12.27 17.52 -12.97
CA ALA A 49 12.49 17.40 -14.42
C ALA A 49 13.49 18.44 -14.97
N SER A 50 13.76 19.53 -14.22
CA SER A 50 14.81 20.50 -14.57
C SER A 50 16.24 20.04 -14.22
N ASP A 51 16.38 18.88 -13.55
CA ASP A 51 17.62 18.28 -13.03
C ASP A 51 18.39 19.10 -11.97
N LYS A 52 17.95 20.33 -11.67
CA LYS A 52 18.63 21.21 -10.71
C LYS A 52 18.53 20.72 -9.26
N THR A 53 17.47 19.98 -8.93
CA THR A 53 17.20 19.50 -7.56
C THR A 53 17.99 18.24 -7.21
N LYS A 54 18.59 17.57 -8.20
CA LYS A 54 19.33 16.30 -8.07
C LYS A 54 18.52 15.13 -7.49
N HIS A 55 17.20 15.24 -7.40
CA HIS A 55 16.37 14.10 -7.00
C HIS A 55 16.34 13.05 -8.11
N ALA A 56 16.16 11.79 -7.74
CA ALA A 56 15.76 10.73 -8.66
C ALA A 56 14.24 10.56 -8.58
N GLU A 57 13.58 10.38 -9.71
CA GLU A 57 12.27 9.73 -9.73
C GLU A 57 12.40 8.33 -9.12
N CYS A 58 11.56 8.04 -8.15
CA CYS A 58 11.71 6.88 -7.29
C CYS A 58 10.36 6.29 -6.92
N VAL A 59 10.31 4.97 -6.85
CA VAL A 59 9.16 4.21 -6.35
C VAL A 59 9.51 3.68 -4.97
N LYS A 60 8.70 4.03 -3.97
CA LYS A 60 8.69 3.39 -2.65
C LYS A 60 7.83 2.13 -2.73
N VAL A 61 8.36 1.00 -2.28
CA VAL A 61 7.75 -0.32 -2.41
C VAL A 61 7.64 -0.96 -1.04
N ASN A 62 6.41 -1.13 -0.55
CA ASN A 62 6.11 -1.90 0.66
C ASN A 62 5.75 -3.33 0.26
N TYR A 63 6.34 -4.34 0.91
CA TYR A 63 6.12 -5.74 0.56
C TYR A 63 6.09 -6.67 1.77
N ASN A 64 5.35 -7.77 1.64
CA ASN A 64 5.24 -8.83 2.65
C ASN A 64 6.38 -9.85 2.48
N THR A 65 7.24 -9.97 3.48
CA THR A 65 8.40 -10.87 3.46
C THR A 65 8.04 -12.36 3.55
N PHE A 66 6.77 -12.70 3.77
CA PHE A 66 6.27 -14.07 3.67
C PHE A 66 5.84 -14.46 2.25
N GLU A 67 5.51 -13.48 1.40
CA GLU A 67 5.04 -13.72 0.03
C GLU A 67 6.13 -13.49 -1.02
N THR A 68 7.08 -12.60 -0.73
CA THR A 68 8.19 -12.24 -1.60
C THR A 68 9.41 -11.81 -0.78
N SER A 69 10.58 -11.79 -1.40
CA SER A 69 11.83 -11.37 -0.77
C SER A 69 12.41 -10.09 -1.39
N LEU A 70 13.29 -9.43 -0.65
CA LEU A 70 14.07 -8.28 -1.15
C LEU A 70 14.81 -8.65 -2.45
N GLU A 71 15.40 -9.84 -2.51
CA GLU A 71 16.13 -10.29 -3.69
C GLU A 71 15.22 -10.49 -4.91
N GLU A 72 14.02 -11.01 -4.72
CA GLU A 72 13.05 -11.20 -5.80
C GLU A 72 12.58 -9.85 -6.36
N ILE A 73 12.20 -8.91 -5.49
CA ILE A 73 11.80 -7.55 -5.92
C ILE A 73 12.93 -6.88 -6.72
N ILE A 74 14.17 -6.93 -6.23
CA ILE A 74 15.31 -6.35 -6.93
C ILE A 74 15.57 -7.07 -8.26
N LYS A 75 15.51 -8.40 -8.30
CA LYS A 75 15.69 -9.15 -9.56
C LYS A 75 14.64 -8.79 -10.60
N GLU A 76 13.37 -8.65 -10.21
CA GLU A 76 12.30 -8.22 -11.12
C GLU A 76 12.51 -6.77 -11.60
N PHE A 77 12.87 -5.87 -10.68
CA PHE A 77 13.22 -4.49 -11.02
C PHE A 77 14.39 -4.41 -12.03
N LEU A 78 15.46 -5.18 -11.81
CA LEU A 78 16.63 -5.20 -12.70
C LEU A 78 16.31 -5.70 -14.13
N LYS A 79 15.20 -6.42 -14.35
CA LYS A 79 14.78 -6.86 -15.70
C LYS A 79 14.18 -5.73 -16.54
N ILE A 80 13.69 -4.67 -15.90
CA ILE A 80 12.88 -3.65 -16.56
C ILE A 80 13.57 -2.28 -16.65
N ILE A 81 14.63 -2.05 -15.87
CA ILE A 81 15.36 -0.79 -15.89
C ILE A 81 16.07 -0.55 -17.22
N GLN A 82 16.08 0.70 -17.64
CA GLN A 82 16.80 1.15 -18.83
C GLN A 82 17.67 2.36 -18.45
N PRO A 83 18.94 2.40 -18.89
CA PRO A 83 19.77 3.59 -18.73
C PRO A 83 19.10 4.82 -19.34
N SER A 84 19.26 5.97 -18.69
CA SER A 84 18.74 7.25 -19.17
C SER A 84 19.83 8.31 -19.08
N GLU A 85 19.84 9.21 -20.06
CA GLU A 85 20.71 10.39 -20.06
C GLU A 85 20.21 11.48 -19.11
N SER A 86 18.94 11.41 -18.69
CA SER A 86 18.34 12.36 -17.74
C SER A 86 18.74 12.04 -16.30
N PRO A 87 19.43 12.93 -15.57
CA PRO A 87 19.86 12.70 -14.18
C PRO A 87 18.73 12.32 -13.20
N HIS A 88 17.54 12.87 -13.37
CA HIS A 88 16.36 12.48 -12.57
C HIS A 88 15.87 11.06 -12.85
N HIS A 89 16.22 10.46 -13.98
CA HIS A 89 15.91 9.08 -14.37
C HIS A 89 17.06 8.10 -14.07
N ARG A 90 18.06 8.52 -13.27
CA ARG A 90 19.18 7.65 -12.91
C ARG A 90 18.74 6.36 -12.22
N LEU A 91 19.59 5.35 -12.32
CA LEU A 91 19.37 4.04 -11.75
C LEU A 91 19.85 4.01 -10.30
N GLY A 92 18.96 3.67 -9.37
CA GLY A 92 19.27 3.65 -7.94
C GLY A 92 18.43 2.65 -7.15
N ILE A 93 19.02 2.09 -6.08
CA ILE A 93 18.32 1.30 -5.07
C ILE A 93 18.68 1.88 -3.70
N TYR A 94 17.67 2.30 -2.94
CA TYR A 94 17.86 2.94 -1.65
C TYR A 94 17.13 2.21 -0.53
N TRP A 95 17.74 2.16 0.65
CA TRP A 95 17.23 1.44 1.82
C TRP A 95 17.30 2.29 3.08
N HIS A 96 16.43 1.98 4.05
CA HIS A 96 16.55 2.50 5.42
C HIS A 96 17.27 1.54 6.36
N ASP A 97 17.04 0.23 6.25
CA ASP A 97 17.67 -0.75 7.15
C ASP A 97 19.08 -1.10 6.64
N PRO A 98 20.16 -0.78 7.39
CA PRO A 98 21.52 -1.10 6.99
C PRO A 98 21.76 -2.61 6.81
N LYS A 99 20.91 -3.48 7.38
CA LYS A 99 20.99 -4.94 7.20
C LYS A 99 20.72 -5.37 5.76
N ASP A 100 19.97 -4.58 5.01
CA ASP A 100 19.63 -4.90 3.61
C ASP A 100 20.80 -4.59 2.65
N ALA A 101 21.73 -3.72 3.06
CA ALA A 101 22.85 -3.25 2.23
C ALA A 101 23.67 -4.39 1.60
N LYS A 102 24.03 -5.41 2.38
CA LYS A 102 24.88 -6.51 1.89
C LYS A 102 24.22 -7.28 0.75
N SER A 103 22.93 -7.57 0.86
CA SER A 103 22.18 -8.30 -0.16
C SER A 103 21.97 -7.46 -1.41
N ILE A 104 21.66 -6.16 -1.24
CA ILE A 104 21.47 -5.22 -2.35
C ILE A 104 22.76 -5.06 -3.15
N LEU A 105 23.87 -4.72 -2.47
CA LEU A 105 25.17 -4.50 -3.09
C LEU A 105 25.65 -5.73 -3.86
N ARG A 106 25.37 -6.94 -3.36
CA ARG A 106 25.68 -8.19 -4.06
C ARG A 106 24.91 -8.34 -5.36
N LEU A 107 23.66 -7.89 -5.43
CA LEU A 107 22.82 -8.02 -6.63
C LEU A 107 23.17 -7.01 -7.71
N VAL A 108 23.54 -5.79 -7.31
CA VAL A 108 23.86 -4.70 -8.26
C VAL A 108 25.32 -4.66 -8.69
N ASN A 109 26.22 -5.42 -8.05
CA ASN A 109 27.66 -5.36 -8.34
C ASN A 109 28.05 -5.60 -9.81
N LYS A 110 27.19 -6.26 -10.59
CA LYS A 110 27.40 -6.51 -12.02
C LYS A 110 27.07 -5.31 -12.91
N ASN A 111 26.38 -4.29 -12.37
CA ASN A 111 25.98 -3.10 -13.11
C ASN A 111 26.41 -1.84 -12.32
N PRO A 112 27.60 -1.29 -12.60
CA PRO A 112 28.15 -0.15 -11.87
C PRO A 112 27.36 1.16 -12.11
N SER A 113 26.45 1.20 -13.09
CA SER A 113 25.59 2.36 -13.35
C SER A 113 24.45 2.49 -12.34
N ILE A 114 24.22 1.48 -11.50
CA ILE A 114 23.18 1.50 -10.46
C ILE A 114 23.80 1.97 -9.15
N GLU A 115 23.40 3.14 -8.68
CA GLU A 115 23.78 3.60 -7.34
C GLU A 115 23.02 2.82 -6.26
N ALA A 116 23.71 2.44 -5.19
CA ALA A 116 23.12 1.64 -4.12
C ALA A 116 23.65 2.12 -2.78
N HIS A 117 22.82 2.86 -2.03
CA HIS A 117 23.17 3.39 -0.74
C HIS A 117 21.93 3.71 0.11
N GLU A 118 22.15 4.13 1.35
CA GLU A 118 21.08 4.54 2.26
C GLU A 118 20.20 5.66 1.67
N LEU A 119 18.90 5.60 1.93
CA LEU A 119 17.95 6.65 1.58
C LEU A 119 18.16 7.85 2.51
N LYS A 120 18.52 9.01 1.95
CA LYS A 120 18.69 10.28 2.67
C LYS A 120 17.40 11.05 2.80
N GLY A 121 16.50 10.94 1.82
CA GLY A 121 15.21 11.60 1.82
C GLY A 121 14.33 11.14 0.66
N PHE A 122 13.02 11.18 0.87
CA PHE A 122 12.00 10.87 -0.13
C PHE A 122 10.83 11.83 0.04
N TYR A 123 10.48 12.52 -1.04
CA TYR A 123 9.33 13.41 -1.10
C TYR A 123 8.26 12.78 -1.99
N LEU A 124 7.03 12.68 -1.48
CA LEU A 124 5.91 12.10 -2.22
C LEU A 124 5.59 12.98 -3.43
N ALA A 125 5.49 12.39 -4.62
CA ALA A 125 5.06 13.13 -5.81
C ALA A 125 3.56 13.45 -5.73
N GLU A 126 3.14 14.47 -6.48
CA GLU A 126 1.77 14.96 -6.48
C GLU A 126 0.75 13.86 -6.82
N ASN A 127 -0.45 13.92 -6.24
CA ASN A 127 -1.49 12.89 -6.37
C ASN A 127 -1.86 12.52 -7.82
N LYS A 128 -1.68 13.44 -8.77
CA LYS A 128 -1.91 13.20 -10.20
C LYS A 128 -0.94 12.17 -10.78
N TYR A 129 0.27 12.02 -10.23
CA TYR A 129 1.29 11.09 -10.71
C TYR A 129 1.24 9.71 -10.03
N GLN A 130 0.58 9.59 -8.88
CA GLN A 130 0.37 8.30 -8.22
C GLN A 130 -0.50 7.40 -9.09
N LYS A 131 -0.05 6.17 -9.38
CA LYS A 131 -0.78 5.20 -10.20
C LYS A 131 -1.12 5.73 -11.60
N TYR A 132 -0.20 6.51 -12.19
CA TYR A 132 -0.47 7.25 -13.43
C TYR A 132 -0.96 6.37 -14.58
N LEU A 133 -0.26 5.29 -14.92
CA LEU A 133 -0.66 4.38 -16.00
C LEU A 133 -1.91 3.55 -15.70
N GLU A 134 -2.28 3.36 -14.42
CA GLU A 134 -3.56 2.73 -14.06
C GLU A 134 -4.74 3.68 -14.31
N LYS A 135 -4.52 4.99 -14.15
CA LYS A 135 -5.51 6.04 -14.44
C LYS A 135 -5.59 6.39 -15.93
N HIS A 136 -4.53 6.09 -16.68
CA HIS A 136 -4.37 6.41 -18.11
C HIS A 136 -4.04 5.15 -18.94
N PRO A 137 -4.96 4.16 -19.03
CA PRO A 137 -4.72 2.90 -19.73
C PRO A 137 -4.51 3.05 -21.25
N GLU A 138 -4.82 4.21 -21.82
CA GLU A 138 -4.57 4.57 -23.22
C GLU A 138 -3.09 4.80 -23.55
N ILE A 139 -2.24 5.01 -22.53
CA ILE A 139 -0.81 5.27 -22.70
C ILE A 139 -0.08 3.93 -22.86
N ASN A 140 0.60 3.76 -24.00
CA ASN A 140 1.44 2.59 -24.23
C ASN A 140 2.73 2.69 -23.40
N SER A 141 2.93 1.74 -22.49
CA SER A 141 4.21 1.57 -21.80
C SER A 141 5.22 0.83 -22.67
N ASN A 142 6.49 1.21 -22.54
CA ASN A 142 7.63 0.50 -23.10
C ASN A 142 7.92 -0.82 -22.36
N ILE A 143 7.40 -0.97 -21.14
CA ILE A 143 7.54 -2.18 -20.33
C ILE A 143 6.31 -3.07 -20.57
N LYS A 144 6.53 -4.36 -20.84
CA LYS A 144 5.45 -5.34 -20.93
C LYS A 144 4.84 -5.56 -19.54
N ILE A 145 3.74 -4.87 -19.27
CA ILE A 145 2.98 -4.98 -18.03
C ILE A 145 1.84 -5.98 -18.26
N ASN A 146 1.94 -7.17 -17.68
CA ASN A 146 0.81 -8.11 -17.65
C ASN A 146 -0.20 -7.58 -16.63
N MET A 147 -1.35 -7.11 -17.10
CA MET A 147 -2.42 -6.62 -16.24
C MET A 147 -3.13 -7.79 -15.53
N ASN A 148 -2.56 -8.28 -14.44
CA ASN A 148 -3.34 -9.00 -13.44
C ASN A 148 -3.84 -7.97 -12.41
N GLN A 149 -5.11 -8.10 -12.02
CA GLN A 149 -5.79 -7.16 -11.11
C GLN A 149 -5.08 -7.18 -9.75
N SER A 150 -4.43 -6.09 -9.39
CA SER A 150 -3.91 -5.88 -8.03
C SER A 150 -5.08 -5.44 -7.14
N ASP A 151 -5.25 -6.07 -5.98
CA ASP A 151 -6.08 -5.54 -4.91
C ASP A 151 -5.42 -4.21 -4.49
N ASN A 152 -5.89 -3.07 -5.02
CA ASN A 152 -5.34 -1.73 -4.77
C ASN A 152 -5.57 -1.27 -3.32
N LEU A 153 -5.00 -2.00 -2.36
CA LEU A 153 -5.09 -1.74 -0.93
C LEU A 153 -3.99 -0.77 -0.50
N THR A 154 -4.34 0.14 0.40
CA THR A 154 -3.32 0.89 1.15
C THR A 154 -2.57 -0.08 2.07
N LEU A 155 -1.35 0.29 2.53
CA LEU A 155 -0.63 -0.50 3.52
C LEU A 155 -1.48 -0.80 4.76
N LEU A 156 -2.21 0.20 5.28
CA LEU A 156 -3.11 0.02 6.42
C LEU A 156 -4.26 -0.94 6.08
N SER A 157 -4.87 -0.81 4.90
CA SER A 157 -5.91 -1.74 4.46
C SER A 157 -5.40 -3.17 4.34
N TYR A 158 -4.20 -3.39 3.80
CA TYR A 158 -3.60 -4.73 3.74
C TYR A 158 -3.32 -5.29 5.14
N GLN A 159 -2.71 -4.49 6.00
CA GLN A 159 -2.44 -4.81 7.40
C GLN A 159 -3.71 -5.25 8.14
N VAL A 160 -4.79 -4.48 8.00
CA VAL A 160 -6.08 -4.83 8.61
C VAL A 160 -6.64 -6.09 7.96
N THR A 161 -6.88 -6.07 6.65
CA THR A 161 -7.68 -7.10 5.96
C THR A 161 -6.99 -8.46 5.85
N LYS A 162 -5.67 -8.47 5.60
CA LYS A 162 -4.90 -9.70 5.35
C LYS A 162 -4.12 -10.17 6.58
N LEU A 163 -3.67 -9.25 7.44
CA LEU A 163 -2.87 -9.59 8.65
C LEU A 163 -3.67 -9.54 9.96
N ALA A 164 -4.98 -9.31 9.89
CA ALA A 164 -5.88 -9.20 11.05
C ALA A 164 -5.41 -8.20 12.10
N MET A 165 -4.81 -7.10 11.65
CA MET A 165 -4.50 -5.95 12.49
C MET A 165 -5.72 -5.07 12.71
N ASN A 166 -5.62 -4.19 13.68
CA ASN A 166 -6.53 -3.06 13.83
C ASN A 166 -5.83 -1.75 13.45
N GLU A 167 -6.58 -0.83 12.87
CA GLU A 167 -6.19 0.57 12.81
C GLU A 167 -6.12 1.16 14.23
N GLU A 168 -5.43 2.29 14.39
CA GLU A 168 -5.40 2.97 15.68
C GLU A 168 -6.80 3.54 15.98
N ALA A 169 -7.24 3.44 17.24
CA ALA A 169 -8.51 4.02 17.64
C ALA A 169 -8.53 5.52 17.31
N PHE A 170 -9.65 6.01 16.79
CA PHE A 170 -9.88 7.39 16.34
C PHE A 170 -9.07 7.83 15.10
N SER A 171 -8.19 6.99 14.54
CA SER A 171 -7.47 7.32 13.29
C SER A 171 -8.27 6.99 12.03
N GLY A 172 -9.29 6.13 12.16
CA GLY A 172 -10.09 5.64 11.05
C GLY A 172 -11.00 6.71 10.46
N LYS A 173 -10.98 6.85 9.12
CA LYS A 173 -11.84 7.79 8.38
C LYS A 173 -13.34 7.61 8.60
N TYR A 174 -13.78 6.46 9.12
CA TYR A 174 -15.20 6.16 9.35
C TYR A 174 -15.59 6.10 10.84
N ALA A 175 -14.67 6.41 11.76
CA ALA A 175 -14.97 6.48 13.18
C ALA A 175 -16.03 7.56 13.46
N ASP A 176 -15.73 8.82 13.09
CA ASP A 176 -16.63 9.97 13.25
C ASP A 176 -17.21 10.46 11.91
N PHE A 177 -17.72 9.51 11.12
CA PHE A 177 -18.33 9.76 9.81
C PHE A 177 -19.82 9.41 9.85
N ASP A 178 -20.68 10.32 9.36
CA ASP A 178 -22.15 10.22 9.52
C ASP A 178 -22.93 10.50 8.23
N GLU A 179 -22.34 10.21 7.09
CA GLU A 179 -23.01 10.37 5.79
C GLU A 179 -23.98 9.20 5.50
N GLU A 180 -25.03 9.49 4.74
CA GLU A 180 -25.97 8.46 4.27
C GLU A 180 -25.38 7.64 3.11
N GLY A 181 -25.42 6.31 3.27
CA GLY A 181 -24.87 5.37 2.30
C GLY A 181 -24.61 3.98 2.85
N THR A 182 -23.78 3.23 2.13
CA THR A 182 -23.46 1.83 2.40
C THR A 182 -21.96 1.64 2.55
N TYR A 183 -21.56 0.85 3.53
CA TYR A 183 -20.18 0.41 3.73
C TYR A 183 -20.01 -0.96 3.09
N VAL A 184 -19.14 -1.01 2.09
CA VAL A 184 -18.83 -2.21 1.32
C VAL A 184 -17.44 -2.74 1.67
N ASP A 185 -17.25 -4.04 1.49
CA ASP A 185 -15.95 -4.70 1.54
C ASP A 185 -14.99 -4.02 0.54
N ILE A 186 -13.81 -3.62 1.01
CA ILE A 186 -12.83 -2.88 0.21
C ILE A 186 -12.24 -3.69 -0.96
N THR A 187 -12.31 -5.03 -0.91
CA THR A 187 -11.70 -5.93 -1.90
C THR A 187 -12.68 -6.35 -2.99
N ASN A 188 -13.96 -6.50 -2.69
CA ASN A 188 -14.94 -7.07 -3.64
C ASN A 188 -16.23 -6.25 -3.80
N ASN A 189 -16.36 -5.12 -3.09
CA ASN A 189 -17.54 -4.24 -3.05
C ASN A 189 -18.85 -4.91 -2.60
N GLU A 190 -18.80 -6.04 -1.88
CA GLU A 190 -19.97 -6.62 -1.23
C GLU A 190 -20.49 -5.70 -0.13
N GLU A 191 -21.81 -5.49 -0.08
CA GLU A 191 -22.44 -4.65 0.94
C GLU A 191 -22.40 -5.34 2.31
N LEU A 192 -21.78 -4.67 3.30
CA LEU A 192 -21.62 -5.23 4.64
C LEU A 192 -22.48 -4.50 5.68
N PHE A 193 -22.43 -3.17 5.71
CA PHE A 193 -23.13 -2.37 6.73
C PHE A 193 -23.83 -1.17 6.13
N SER A 194 -24.97 -0.79 6.72
CA SER A 194 -25.70 0.44 6.35
C SER A 194 -25.35 1.57 7.32
N SER A 195 -25.25 2.78 6.80
CA SER A 195 -25.23 4.02 7.61
C SER A 195 -26.38 4.09 8.62
N LYS A 196 -27.55 3.55 8.30
CA LYS A 196 -28.72 3.50 9.19
C LYS A 196 -28.52 2.69 10.46
N ASP A 197 -27.60 1.73 10.40
CA ASP A 197 -27.27 0.85 11.53
C ASP A 197 -25.97 1.29 12.22
N LYS A 198 -25.35 2.39 11.76
CA LYS A 198 -24.15 2.96 12.38
C LYS A 198 -24.51 3.64 13.70
N ILE A 199 -23.64 3.49 14.68
CA ILE A 199 -23.78 4.10 16.01
C ILE A 199 -22.52 4.88 16.38
N LYS A 200 -22.71 5.92 17.20
CA LYS A 200 -21.61 6.68 17.79
C LYS A 200 -21.32 6.16 19.19
N ASN A 201 -20.05 5.89 19.48
CA ASN A 201 -19.56 5.53 20.80
C ASN A 201 -18.09 5.94 20.95
N ASP A 202 -17.52 5.73 22.13
CA ASP A 202 -16.14 6.12 22.45
C ASP A 202 -15.10 5.04 22.10
N SER A 203 -15.45 4.06 21.25
CA SER A 203 -14.51 3.00 20.86
C SER A 203 -13.39 3.50 19.94
N GLY A 204 -13.65 4.57 19.18
CA GLY A 204 -12.76 5.08 18.15
C GLY A 204 -12.78 4.30 16.83
N TYR A 205 -13.69 3.34 16.64
CA TYR A 205 -13.87 2.59 15.39
C TYR A 205 -15.24 2.85 14.74
N ALA A 206 -15.41 2.46 13.48
CA ALA A 206 -16.73 2.47 12.85
C ALA A 206 -17.61 1.39 13.50
N CYS A 207 -18.66 1.82 14.19
CA CYS A 207 -19.51 0.91 14.97
C CYS A 207 -20.89 0.73 14.34
N PHE A 208 -21.36 -0.51 14.25
CA PHE A 208 -22.66 -0.85 13.67
C PHE A 208 -23.43 -1.80 14.57
N THR A 209 -24.75 -1.65 14.66
CA THR A 209 -25.60 -2.57 15.44
C THR A 209 -25.76 -3.93 14.78
N LYS A 210 -25.80 -3.95 13.44
CA LYS A 210 -25.97 -5.17 12.64
C LYS A 210 -25.43 -4.99 11.20
N PRO A 211 -25.04 -6.09 10.53
CA PRO A 211 -24.79 -6.07 9.10
C PRO A 211 -26.09 -5.99 8.29
N ILE A 212 -25.97 -5.62 7.01
CA ILE A 212 -27.08 -5.64 6.04
C ILE A 212 -27.60 -7.07 5.84
N ASN A 213 -26.68 -8.02 5.65
CA ASN A 213 -26.96 -9.44 5.59
C ASN A 213 -26.13 -10.18 6.66
N PRO A 214 -26.76 -10.86 7.64
CA PRO A 214 -26.03 -11.67 8.62
C PRO A 214 -25.10 -12.72 8.00
N ASP A 215 -25.45 -13.28 6.84
CA ASP A 215 -24.64 -14.29 6.15
C ASP A 215 -23.39 -13.71 5.47
N ALA A 216 -23.31 -12.39 5.31
CA ALA A 216 -22.12 -11.72 4.80
C ALA A 216 -20.99 -11.64 5.85
N ILE A 217 -21.27 -11.97 7.12
CA ILE A 217 -20.31 -11.90 8.23
C ILE A 217 -20.13 -13.28 8.85
N THR A 218 -18.88 -13.69 9.02
CA THR A 218 -18.51 -14.87 9.80
C THR A 218 -17.71 -14.47 11.02
N SER A 219 -17.75 -15.34 12.04
CA SER A 219 -17.11 -15.07 13.32
C SER A 219 -16.17 -16.18 13.73
N LEU A 220 -14.96 -15.82 14.17
CA LEU A 220 -13.92 -16.73 14.63
C LEU A 220 -13.53 -16.37 16.07
N ARG A 221 -13.26 -17.38 16.90
CA ARG A 221 -12.71 -17.15 18.24
C ARG A 221 -11.25 -16.75 18.12
N ASP A 222 -10.91 -15.58 18.64
CA ASP A 222 -9.56 -15.06 18.68
C ASP A 222 -9.02 -15.10 20.11
N PHE A 223 -7.86 -15.75 20.27
CA PHE A 223 -7.12 -15.90 21.53
C PHE A 223 -5.83 -15.09 21.56
N SER A 224 -5.61 -14.23 20.56
CA SER A 224 -4.40 -13.44 20.42
C SER A 224 -4.24 -12.44 21.57
N TYR A 225 -2.99 -12.13 21.90
CA TYR A 225 -2.63 -11.15 22.95
C TYR A 225 -3.20 -11.48 24.34
N GLY A 226 -3.51 -12.75 24.62
CA GLY A 226 -4.05 -13.18 25.91
C GLY A 226 -5.50 -12.75 26.16
N MET A 227 -6.20 -12.28 25.13
CA MET A 227 -7.62 -11.90 25.20
C MET A 227 -8.50 -12.97 24.56
N VAL A 228 -9.76 -13.07 24.98
CA VAL A 228 -10.79 -13.86 24.29
C VAL A 228 -11.71 -12.89 23.57
N ARG A 229 -11.65 -12.88 22.24
CA ARG A 229 -12.44 -11.98 21.40
C ARG A 229 -13.17 -12.77 20.31
N LEU A 230 -14.22 -12.17 19.77
CA LEU A 230 -14.93 -12.72 18.62
C LEU A 230 -14.54 -11.89 17.40
N GLU A 231 -13.54 -12.36 16.66
CA GLU A 231 -13.14 -11.77 15.38
C GLU A 231 -14.29 -11.89 14.39
N ILE A 232 -14.51 -10.86 13.58
CA ILE A 232 -15.47 -10.86 12.48
C ILE A 232 -14.74 -10.67 11.15
N ARG A 233 -15.16 -11.46 10.17
CA ARG A 233 -14.63 -11.46 8.81
C ARG A 233 -15.78 -11.36 7.81
N ALA A 234 -15.51 -10.81 6.64
CA ALA A 234 -16.43 -10.91 5.52
C ALA A 234 -16.46 -12.36 5.02
N GLN A 235 -17.65 -12.95 4.88
CA GLN A 235 -17.82 -14.36 4.56
C GLN A 235 -17.25 -14.71 3.17
N LYS A 236 -17.43 -13.83 2.18
CA LYS A 236 -17.07 -14.10 0.78
C LYS A 236 -15.58 -13.89 0.51
N SER A 237 -15.00 -12.80 0.99
CA SER A 237 -13.58 -12.45 0.76
C SER A 237 -12.64 -13.01 1.82
N GLY A 238 -13.17 -13.35 3.00
CA GLY A 238 -12.40 -13.82 4.15
C GLY A 238 -11.58 -12.73 4.87
N ILE A 239 -11.70 -11.46 4.47
CA ILE A 239 -10.92 -10.37 5.09
C ILE A 239 -11.31 -10.15 6.54
N HIS A 240 -10.32 -9.79 7.35
CA HIS A 240 -10.57 -9.29 8.69
C HIS A 240 -11.27 -7.92 8.63
N LEU A 241 -12.39 -7.81 9.36
CA LEU A 241 -13.15 -6.56 9.48
C LEU A 241 -12.90 -5.90 10.83
N GLY A 242 -12.90 -6.69 11.91
CA GLY A 242 -12.75 -6.20 13.28
C GLY A 242 -13.26 -7.20 14.30
N TYR A 243 -14.02 -6.73 15.29
CA TYR A 243 -14.49 -7.56 16.39
C TYR A 243 -15.96 -7.34 16.73
N LYS A 244 -16.66 -8.44 17.03
CA LYS A 244 -18.02 -8.39 17.57
C LYS A 244 -17.98 -8.13 19.08
N LYS A 245 -18.74 -7.11 19.50
CA LYS A 245 -19.06 -6.85 20.90
C LYS A 245 -20.42 -7.47 21.24
N ARG A 246 -20.85 -7.27 22.49
CA ARG A 246 -22.13 -7.78 22.98
C ARG A 246 -23.30 -7.28 22.12
N ASP A 247 -23.34 -5.98 21.84
CA ASP A 247 -24.51 -5.32 21.24
C ASP A 247 -24.22 -4.66 19.87
N TYR A 248 -22.96 -4.68 19.41
CA TYR A 248 -22.53 -4.02 18.18
C TYR A 248 -21.26 -4.64 17.60
N TYR A 249 -20.87 -4.19 16.42
CA TYR A 249 -19.69 -4.59 15.66
C TYR A 249 -18.73 -3.40 15.61
N GLU A 250 -17.48 -3.59 16.04
CA GLU A 250 -16.38 -2.63 15.83
C GLU A 250 -15.66 -3.01 14.54
N ILE A 251 -15.64 -2.10 13.56
CA ILE A 251 -15.07 -2.34 12.24
C ILE A 251 -13.96 -1.33 11.97
N ASN A 252 -12.85 -1.85 11.45
CA ASN A 252 -11.76 -1.04 10.95
C ASN A 252 -12.21 -0.32 9.66
N SER A 253 -12.07 0.99 9.64
CA SER A 253 -12.34 1.83 8.47
C SER A 253 -11.51 1.40 7.26
N ALA A 254 -10.28 0.94 7.48
CA ALA A 254 -9.38 0.46 6.44
C ALA A 254 -9.82 -0.84 5.75
N ALA A 255 -10.77 -1.59 6.33
CA ALA A 255 -11.39 -2.75 5.70
C ALA A 255 -12.62 -2.39 4.85
N LEU A 256 -13.05 -1.12 4.88
CA LEU A 256 -14.29 -0.65 4.27
C LEU A 256 -14.03 0.39 3.18
N LYS A 257 -14.95 0.42 2.22
CA LYS A 257 -15.16 1.54 1.29
C LYS A 257 -16.60 2.02 1.47
N PHE A 258 -16.80 3.33 1.48
CA PHE A 258 -18.14 3.93 1.56
C PHE A 258 -18.67 4.26 0.17
N VAL A 259 -19.96 3.98 -0.05
CA VAL A 259 -20.70 4.31 -1.26
C VAL A 259 -21.86 5.21 -0.85
N TYR A 260 -21.83 6.46 -1.32
CA TYR A 260 -22.91 7.43 -1.12
C TYR A 260 -24.21 6.93 -1.77
N LYS A 261 -25.33 7.27 -1.15
CA LYS A 261 -26.65 6.99 -1.69
C LYS A 261 -27.13 8.05 -2.68
#